data_AF-A0A7R9UJQ2-F1
#
_entry.id   AF-A0A7R9UJQ2-F1
#
_cell.length_a   1.000
_cell.length_b   1.000
_cell.length_c   1.000
_cell.angle_alpha   90.00
_cell.angle_beta   90.00
_cell.angle_gamma   90.00
#
_symmetry.space_group_name_H-M   'P 1'
#
loop_
_entity.id
_entity.type
_entity.pdbx_description
1 polymer ?
#
loop_
_entity_poly.entity_id
_entity_poly.type
_entity_poly.pdbx_seq_one_letter_code
_entity_poly.pdbx_strand_id
1 'polypeptide(L)'
;MDDKPSKKAKIDATSSVDPARLVKQCMGVMGELMAIDISEPFNVKVDWKGLGLNDYPKVVKHPMDLGTVKEKLRTGKYATTTEFAADVRLVWKNAKLYNQEGSDIYDAAASLERDFEALFAPVPRGPLRTNDSLAKAKDIVKQIRKLPNADAFNEPVDWEGLKLDDYLDVIKEPMDLGTILRRLDGGSHYSSVDAVYNDLELVWRNAMMYNMEGSAVHEAARKLKTLAEKRFSDLLRESGEGGALDASRPKEITFEMKLALVESANELTSKELYGVVYIVTQNSPTAIASTGEEEVEIDVDTLDHDAFVLVDRYIKDCLAKRKLKKRA
;
A
#
# COMPACT_ATOMS: atom_id res chain seq x y z
N MET A 1 22.89 -31.00 -58.20
CA MET A 1 22.05 -31.27 -57.03
C MET A 1 22.36 -30.16 -56.06
N ASP A 2 21.64 -29.05 -56.20
CA ASP A 2 21.92 -27.81 -55.48
C ASP A 2 21.27 -27.85 -54.10
N ASP A 3 22.13 -27.83 -53.08
CA ASP A 3 21.78 -27.88 -51.67
C ASP A 3 21.26 -26.49 -51.24
N LYS A 4 19.98 -26.41 -50.90
CA LYS A 4 19.35 -25.16 -50.43
C LYS A 4 19.70 -24.97 -48.95
N PRO A 5 20.28 -23.84 -48.53
CA PRO A 5 20.59 -23.63 -47.13
C PRO A 5 19.29 -23.49 -46.30
N SER A 6 19.09 -24.45 -45.41
CA SER A 6 18.08 -24.42 -44.35
C SER A 6 18.34 -23.20 -43.44
N LYS A 7 17.48 -22.18 -43.52
CA LYS A 7 17.45 -21.10 -42.54
C LYS A 7 16.90 -21.65 -41.21
N LYS A 8 17.79 -22.19 -40.37
CA LYS A 8 17.49 -22.35 -38.94
C LYS A 8 17.48 -20.97 -38.30
N ALA A 9 16.29 -20.47 -37.95
CA ALA A 9 16.15 -19.29 -37.13
C ALA A 9 16.78 -19.59 -35.75
N LYS A 10 17.85 -18.85 -35.39
CA LYS A 10 18.32 -18.78 -34.01
C LYS A 10 17.24 -18.06 -33.22
N ILE A 11 16.51 -18.80 -32.39
CA ILE A 11 15.60 -18.21 -31.40
C ILE A 11 16.49 -17.73 -30.26
N ASP A 12 16.62 -16.43 -30.15
CA ASP A 12 17.37 -15.76 -29.08
C ASP A 12 16.58 -15.87 -27.77
N ALA A 13 17.11 -16.63 -26.81
CA ALA A 13 16.41 -16.99 -25.56
C ALA A 13 16.43 -15.86 -24.50
N THR A 14 16.70 -14.61 -24.90
CA THR A 14 16.84 -13.47 -23.98
C THR A 14 16.06 -12.23 -24.39
N SER A 15 14.97 -12.35 -25.17
CA SER A 15 14.01 -11.25 -25.22
C SER A 15 13.28 -11.16 -23.88
N SER A 16 13.75 -10.29 -22.99
CA SER A 16 13.09 -10.02 -21.72
C SER A 16 11.64 -9.61 -22.01
N VAL A 17 10.69 -10.43 -21.61
CA VAL A 17 9.28 -10.14 -21.86
C VAL A 17 8.90 -8.85 -21.11
N ASP A 18 8.30 -7.90 -21.82
CA ASP A 18 7.80 -6.64 -21.25
C ASP A 18 6.85 -6.91 -20.06
N PRO A 19 7.17 -6.41 -18.84
CA PRO A 19 6.34 -6.57 -17.66
C PRO A 19 4.89 -6.09 -17.85
N ALA A 20 4.68 -5.00 -18.60
CA ALA A 20 3.32 -4.49 -18.86
C ALA A 20 2.49 -5.51 -19.66
N ARG A 21 3.13 -6.20 -20.62
CA ARG A 21 2.52 -7.30 -21.36
C ARG A 21 2.18 -8.47 -20.43
N LEU A 22 3.08 -8.85 -19.52
CA LEU A 22 2.83 -9.93 -18.56
C LEU A 22 1.71 -9.61 -17.59
N VAL A 23 1.63 -8.37 -17.07
CA VAL A 23 0.51 -7.91 -16.23
C VAL A 23 -0.80 -8.02 -17.00
N LYS A 24 -0.85 -7.57 -18.25
CA LYS A 24 -2.04 -7.69 -19.10
C LYS A 24 -2.45 -9.15 -19.32
N GLN A 25 -1.49 -10.04 -19.55
CA GLN A 25 -1.76 -11.48 -19.69
C GLN A 25 -2.30 -12.08 -18.39
N CYS A 26 -1.70 -11.78 -17.23
CA CYS A 26 -2.18 -12.26 -15.93
C CYS A 26 -3.58 -11.70 -15.59
N MET A 27 -3.87 -10.44 -15.92
CA MET A 27 -5.20 -9.86 -15.77
C MET A 27 -6.23 -10.53 -16.70
N GLY A 28 -5.83 -10.94 -17.90
CA GLY A 28 -6.63 -11.76 -18.81
C GLY A 28 -6.98 -13.11 -18.20
N VAL A 29 -5.98 -13.82 -17.66
CA VAL A 29 -6.19 -15.10 -16.94
C VAL A 29 -7.18 -14.92 -15.78
N MET A 30 -7.03 -13.87 -14.97
CA MET A 30 -7.99 -13.58 -13.89
C MET A 30 -9.39 -13.28 -14.42
N GLY A 31 -9.51 -12.55 -15.53
CA GLY A 31 -10.80 -12.23 -16.14
C GLY A 31 -11.53 -13.46 -16.65
N GLU A 32 -10.82 -14.36 -17.35
CA GLU A 32 -11.38 -15.61 -17.86
C GLU A 32 -11.77 -16.54 -16.72
N LEU A 33 -10.90 -16.71 -15.72
CA LEU A 33 -11.13 -17.57 -14.56
C LEU A 33 -12.33 -17.11 -13.71
N MET A 34 -12.43 -15.80 -13.43
CA MET A 34 -13.52 -15.25 -12.62
C MET A 34 -14.87 -15.17 -13.37
N ALA A 35 -14.88 -15.41 -14.68
CA ALA A 35 -16.08 -15.46 -15.50
C ALA A 35 -16.69 -16.87 -15.60
N ILE A 36 -16.01 -17.90 -15.07
CA ILE A 36 -16.54 -19.26 -15.01
C ILE A 36 -17.57 -19.31 -13.87
N ASP A 37 -18.79 -19.78 -14.14
CA ASP A 37 -19.89 -19.79 -13.16
C ASP A 37 -19.50 -20.43 -11.81
N ILE A 38 -18.74 -21.52 -11.84
CA ILE A 38 -18.30 -22.24 -10.62
C ILE A 38 -17.24 -21.47 -9.80
N SER A 39 -16.73 -20.33 -10.31
CA SER A 39 -15.74 -19.50 -9.62
C SER A 39 -16.34 -18.54 -8.60
N GLU A 40 -17.67 -18.35 -8.59
CA GLU A 40 -18.35 -17.35 -7.76
C GLU A 40 -17.95 -17.39 -6.27
N PRO A 41 -17.90 -18.57 -5.60
CA PRO A 41 -17.55 -18.64 -4.18
C PRO A 41 -16.10 -18.22 -3.87
N PHE A 42 -15.24 -18.15 -4.89
CA PHE A 42 -13.82 -17.83 -4.77
C PHE A 42 -13.51 -16.38 -5.15
N ASN A 43 -14.49 -15.62 -5.65
CA ASN A 43 -14.31 -14.25 -6.12
C ASN A 43 -14.19 -13.23 -4.99
N VAL A 44 -14.61 -13.59 -3.77
CA VAL A 44 -14.57 -12.73 -2.58
C VAL A 44 -14.02 -13.50 -1.38
N LYS A 45 -13.59 -12.75 -0.36
CA LYS A 45 -13.13 -13.33 0.91
C LYS A 45 -14.23 -14.19 1.53
N VAL A 46 -13.86 -15.36 2.02
CA VAL A 46 -14.75 -16.23 2.80
C VAL A 46 -15.21 -15.50 4.07
N ASP A 47 -16.50 -15.18 4.14
CA ASP A 47 -17.14 -14.67 5.36
C ASP A 47 -17.41 -15.84 6.32
N TRP A 48 -16.33 -16.43 6.83
CA TRP A 48 -16.41 -17.57 7.75
C TRP A 48 -17.20 -17.24 9.02
N LYS A 49 -17.27 -15.96 9.42
CA LYS A 49 -18.12 -15.53 10.55
C LYS A 49 -19.60 -15.58 10.17
N GLY A 50 -19.99 -14.99 9.04
CA GLY A 50 -21.36 -15.02 8.55
C GLY A 50 -21.86 -16.44 8.27
N LEU A 51 -20.96 -17.34 7.86
CA LEU A 51 -21.24 -18.75 7.62
C LEU A 51 -21.16 -19.64 8.88
N GLY A 52 -20.80 -19.08 10.05
CA GLY A 52 -20.66 -19.84 11.30
C GLY A 52 -19.47 -20.82 11.34
N LEU A 53 -18.52 -20.67 10.43
CA LEU A 53 -17.32 -21.51 10.27
C LEU A 53 -16.20 -21.08 11.24
N ASN A 54 -16.44 -21.26 12.53
CA ASN A 54 -15.55 -20.76 13.61
C ASN A 54 -14.14 -21.39 13.64
N ASP A 55 -13.96 -22.53 13.00
CA ASP A 55 -12.69 -23.25 12.87
C ASP A 55 -11.92 -22.90 11.59
N TYR A 56 -12.54 -22.22 10.61
CA TYR A 56 -11.87 -21.77 9.38
C TYR A 56 -10.52 -21.07 9.61
N PRO A 57 -10.39 -20.02 10.47
CA PRO A 57 -9.09 -19.39 10.72
C PRO A 57 -8.09 -20.29 11.48
N LYS A 58 -8.57 -21.38 12.11
CA LYS A 58 -7.70 -22.38 12.75
C LYS A 58 -7.13 -23.36 11.73
N VAL A 59 -7.85 -23.64 10.65
CA VAL A 59 -7.43 -24.54 9.58
C VAL A 59 -6.68 -23.78 8.48
N VAL A 60 -7.28 -22.72 7.93
CA VAL A 60 -6.73 -21.89 6.87
C VAL A 60 -5.90 -20.75 7.46
N LYS A 61 -4.56 -20.87 7.36
CA LYS A 61 -3.61 -19.92 7.95
C LYS A 61 -3.35 -18.68 7.12
N HIS A 62 -3.48 -18.79 5.80
CA HIS A 62 -3.26 -17.70 4.87
C HIS A 62 -4.46 -17.59 3.93
N PRO A 63 -5.58 -16.97 4.37
CA PRO A 63 -6.76 -16.79 3.53
C PRO A 63 -6.41 -16.07 2.24
N MET A 64 -7.00 -16.52 1.12
CA MET A 64 -6.84 -15.90 -0.19
C MET A 64 -8.10 -16.15 -1.02
N ASP A 65 -8.43 -15.21 -1.90
CA ASP A 65 -9.56 -15.22 -2.84
C ASP A 65 -9.16 -14.51 -4.13
N LEU A 66 -9.83 -14.80 -5.24
CA LEU A 66 -9.50 -14.26 -6.57
C LEU A 66 -9.65 -12.74 -6.64
N GLY A 67 -10.60 -12.15 -5.90
CA GLY A 67 -10.74 -10.70 -5.80
C GLY A 67 -9.51 -10.05 -5.20
N THR A 68 -9.00 -10.59 -4.08
CA THR A 68 -7.75 -10.15 -3.46
C THR A 68 -6.55 -10.34 -4.39
N VAL A 69 -6.45 -11.49 -5.09
CA VAL A 69 -5.34 -11.72 -6.04
C VAL A 69 -5.36 -10.70 -7.18
N LYS A 70 -6.55 -10.45 -7.77
CA LYS A 70 -6.74 -9.47 -8.84
C LYS A 70 -6.36 -8.07 -8.39
N GLU A 71 -6.74 -7.69 -7.18
CA GLU A 71 -6.38 -6.38 -6.62
C GLU A 71 -4.87 -6.26 -6.36
N LYS A 72 -4.24 -7.30 -5.81
CA LYS A 72 -2.76 -7.34 -5.64
C LYS A 72 -2.03 -7.22 -6.97
N LEU A 73 -2.53 -7.87 -8.02
CA LEU A 73 -1.95 -7.75 -9.37
C LEU A 73 -2.14 -6.34 -9.92
N ARG A 74 -3.34 -5.77 -9.81
CA ARG A 74 -3.66 -4.39 -10.23
C ARG A 74 -2.78 -3.35 -9.54
N THR A 75 -2.47 -3.56 -8.26
CA THR A 75 -1.70 -2.63 -7.41
C THR A 75 -0.21 -2.95 -7.35
N GLY A 76 0.30 -3.78 -8.27
CA GLY A 76 1.74 -4.03 -8.41
C GLY A 76 2.39 -4.80 -7.24
N LYS A 77 1.60 -5.50 -6.42
CA LYS A 77 2.10 -6.22 -5.23
C LYS A 77 2.91 -7.48 -5.57
N TYR A 78 2.87 -7.95 -6.83
CA TYR A 78 3.67 -9.08 -7.28
C TYR A 78 4.91 -8.60 -8.07
N ALA A 79 6.08 -9.10 -7.70
CA ALA A 79 7.33 -8.86 -8.41
C ALA A 79 7.41 -9.68 -9.70
N THR A 80 6.86 -10.89 -9.68
CA THR A 80 7.00 -11.87 -10.75
C THR A 80 5.69 -12.61 -11.03
N THR A 81 5.56 -13.17 -12.23
CA THR A 81 4.42 -14.03 -12.59
C THR A 81 4.32 -15.28 -11.71
N THR A 82 5.42 -15.68 -11.07
CA THR A 82 5.44 -16.83 -10.15
C THR A 82 4.79 -16.52 -8.81
N GLU A 83 5.02 -15.33 -8.25
CA GLU A 83 4.35 -14.88 -7.02
C GLU A 83 2.84 -14.73 -7.22
N PHE A 84 2.42 -14.14 -8.35
CA PHE A 84 1.02 -14.07 -8.75
C PHE A 84 0.39 -15.47 -8.79
N ALA A 85 1.02 -16.42 -9.49
CA ALA A 85 0.50 -17.78 -9.62
C ALA A 85 0.47 -18.54 -8.29
N ALA A 86 1.41 -18.28 -7.38
CA ALA A 86 1.42 -18.89 -6.06
C ALA A 86 0.16 -18.51 -5.25
N ASP A 87 -0.26 -17.25 -5.32
CA ASP A 87 -1.46 -16.78 -4.63
C ASP A 87 -2.76 -17.30 -5.26
N VAL A 88 -2.84 -17.44 -6.59
CA VAL A 88 -3.98 -18.11 -7.24
C VAL A 88 -4.08 -19.56 -6.77
N ARG A 89 -2.96 -20.30 -6.78
CA ARG A 89 -2.91 -21.69 -6.29
C ARG A 89 -3.28 -21.81 -4.81
N LEU A 90 -2.96 -20.80 -4.01
CA LEU A 90 -3.31 -20.76 -2.59
C LEU A 90 -4.83 -20.75 -2.38
N VAL A 91 -5.60 -20.09 -3.25
CA VAL A 91 -7.08 -20.13 -3.22
C VAL A 91 -7.59 -21.57 -3.24
N TRP A 92 -7.13 -22.36 -4.21
CA TRP A 92 -7.54 -23.76 -4.39
C TRP A 92 -7.02 -24.64 -3.27
N LYS A 93 -5.76 -24.44 -2.87
CA LYS A 93 -5.15 -25.19 -1.77
C LYS A 93 -5.93 -25.00 -0.47
N ASN A 94 -6.33 -23.77 -0.15
CA ASN A 94 -7.12 -23.48 1.05
C ASN A 94 -8.52 -24.11 0.96
N ALA A 95 -9.17 -24.01 -0.19
CA ALA A 95 -10.48 -24.60 -0.40
C ALA A 95 -10.46 -26.13 -0.23
N LYS A 96 -9.50 -26.81 -0.85
CA LYS A 96 -9.32 -28.27 -0.72
C LYS A 96 -8.82 -28.71 0.66
N LEU A 97 -8.12 -27.84 1.38
CA LEU A 97 -7.70 -28.10 2.75
C LEU A 97 -8.89 -28.07 3.73
N TYR A 98 -9.80 -27.12 3.54
CA TYR A 98 -10.90 -26.90 4.47
C TYR A 98 -12.14 -27.76 4.16
N ASN A 99 -12.45 -27.93 2.87
CA ASN A 99 -13.66 -28.64 2.44
C ASN A 99 -13.39 -30.12 2.23
N GLN A 100 -14.39 -30.95 2.49
CA GLN A 100 -14.30 -32.40 2.29
C GLN A 100 -14.15 -32.74 0.79
N GLU A 101 -13.30 -33.72 0.48
CA GLU A 101 -13.16 -34.25 -0.87
C GLU A 101 -14.50 -34.78 -1.41
N GLY A 102 -14.84 -34.39 -2.64
CA GLY A 102 -16.13 -34.70 -3.29
C GLY A 102 -17.30 -33.77 -2.91
N SER A 103 -17.05 -32.71 -2.12
CA SER A 103 -18.02 -31.61 -1.94
C SER A 103 -17.98 -30.64 -3.12
N ASP A 104 -19.09 -29.93 -3.37
CA ASP A 104 -19.20 -28.98 -4.50
C ASP A 104 -18.06 -27.95 -4.52
N ILE A 105 -17.66 -27.42 -3.36
CA ILE A 105 -16.56 -26.44 -3.26
C ILE A 105 -15.19 -27.09 -3.51
N TYR A 106 -14.98 -28.33 -3.04
CA TYR A 106 -13.73 -29.04 -3.30
C TYR A 106 -13.58 -29.34 -4.81
N ASP A 107 -14.65 -29.84 -5.42
CA ASP A 107 -14.64 -30.22 -6.84
C ASP A 107 -14.56 -28.98 -7.74
N ALA A 108 -15.23 -27.88 -7.38
CA ALA A 108 -15.07 -26.60 -8.06
C ALA A 108 -13.63 -26.09 -7.96
N ALA A 109 -13.00 -26.14 -6.78
CA ALA A 109 -11.60 -25.74 -6.61
C ALA A 109 -10.64 -26.63 -7.43
N ALA A 110 -10.89 -27.94 -7.50
CA ALA A 110 -10.09 -28.86 -8.31
C ALA A 110 -10.28 -28.61 -9.82
N SER A 111 -11.47 -28.22 -10.26
CA SER A 111 -11.71 -27.83 -11.65
C SER A 111 -11.02 -26.52 -12.01
N LEU A 112 -11.23 -25.48 -11.21
CA LEU A 112 -10.64 -24.16 -11.43
C LEU A 112 -9.11 -24.16 -11.33
N GLU A 113 -8.53 -25.04 -10.51
CA GLU A 113 -7.08 -25.26 -10.48
C GLU A 113 -6.56 -25.77 -11.83
N ARG A 114 -7.25 -26.75 -12.46
CA ARG A 114 -6.88 -27.23 -13.79
C ARG A 114 -7.05 -26.16 -14.86
N ASP A 115 -8.17 -25.43 -14.82
CA ASP A 115 -8.46 -24.35 -15.76
C ASP A 115 -7.42 -23.23 -15.63
N PHE A 116 -7.04 -22.85 -14.41
CA PHE A 116 -5.96 -21.90 -14.16
C PHE A 116 -4.63 -22.36 -14.75
N GLU A 117 -4.19 -23.61 -14.51
CA GLU A 117 -2.93 -24.09 -15.08
C GLU A 117 -2.94 -24.09 -16.61
N ALA A 118 -4.08 -24.40 -17.23
CA ALA A 118 -4.25 -24.33 -18.69
C ALA A 118 -4.18 -22.89 -19.22
N LEU A 119 -4.88 -21.96 -18.57
CA LEU A 119 -4.88 -20.52 -18.91
C LEU A 119 -3.52 -19.87 -18.67
N PHE A 120 -2.80 -20.30 -17.63
CA PHE A 120 -1.53 -19.72 -17.21
C PHE A 120 -0.32 -20.33 -17.92
N ALA A 121 -0.41 -21.57 -18.42
CA ALA A 121 0.65 -22.23 -19.19
C ALA A 121 1.29 -21.37 -20.31
N PRO A 122 0.54 -20.60 -21.13
CA PRO A 122 1.13 -19.74 -22.15
C PRO A 122 1.75 -18.44 -21.61
N VAL A 123 1.55 -18.08 -20.34
CA VAL A 123 2.11 -16.88 -19.73
C VAL A 123 3.59 -17.09 -19.40
N PRO A 124 4.53 -16.34 -20.01
CA PRO A 124 5.94 -16.51 -19.72
C PRO A 124 6.29 -16.23 -18.26
N ARG A 125 7.28 -16.95 -17.72
CA ARG A 125 7.88 -16.60 -16.43
C ARG A 125 8.69 -15.32 -16.60
N GLY A 126 8.45 -14.34 -15.73
CA GLY A 126 9.16 -13.07 -15.83
C GLY A 126 8.75 -12.05 -14.77
N PRO A 127 9.44 -10.91 -14.73
CA PRO A 127 9.12 -9.81 -13.84
C PRO A 127 7.76 -9.18 -14.24
N LEU A 128 6.89 -8.96 -13.26
CA LEU A 128 5.62 -8.24 -13.44
C LEU A 128 5.75 -6.73 -13.21
N ARG A 129 6.92 -6.28 -12.75
CA ARG A 129 7.28 -4.88 -12.61
C ARG A 129 8.71 -4.68 -13.08
N THR A 130 9.01 -3.51 -13.64
CA THR A 130 10.38 -3.15 -13.97
C THR A 130 11.12 -2.71 -12.71
N ASN A 131 12.41 -3.06 -12.59
CA ASN A 131 13.30 -2.39 -11.63
C ASN A 131 13.49 -0.89 -11.96
N ASP A 132 13.00 -0.43 -13.11
CA ASP A 132 13.05 0.96 -13.56
C ASP A 132 12.31 1.89 -12.60
N SER A 133 11.17 1.47 -12.03
CA SER A 133 10.43 2.32 -11.07
C SER A 133 11.20 2.53 -9.77
N LEU A 134 11.86 1.49 -9.23
CA LEU A 134 12.74 1.64 -8.05
C LEU A 134 14.03 2.39 -8.39
N ALA A 135 14.56 2.23 -9.61
CA ALA A 135 15.69 3.02 -10.09
C ALA A 135 15.32 4.51 -10.21
N LYS A 136 14.13 4.83 -10.73
CA LYS A 136 13.57 6.18 -10.77
C LYS A 136 13.34 6.74 -9.38
N ALA A 137 12.76 5.96 -8.46
CA ALA A 137 12.60 6.36 -7.06
C ALA A 137 13.96 6.70 -6.42
N LYS A 138 14.97 5.85 -6.65
CA LYS A 138 16.34 6.08 -6.22
C LYS A 138 16.93 7.36 -6.80
N ASP A 139 16.70 7.63 -8.09
CA ASP A 139 17.19 8.86 -8.72
C ASP A 139 16.48 10.10 -8.18
N ILE A 140 15.18 10.03 -7.86
CA ILE A 140 14.46 11.11 -7.16
C ILE A 140 15.09 11.35 -5.79
N VAL A 141 15.32 10.31 -4.98
CA VAL A 141 15.95 10.45 -3.65
C VAL A 141 17.35 11.06 -3.78
N LYS A 142 18.17 10.60 -4.73
CA LYS A 142 19.50 11.19 -5.02
C LYS A 142 19.42 12.67 -5.41
N GLN A 143 18.40 13.07 -6.15
CA GLN A 143 18.20 14.47 -6.53
C GLN A 143 17.78 15.30 -5.31
N ILE A 144 16.91 14.78 -4.45
CA ILE A 144 16.49 15.44 -3.20
C ILE A 144 17.69 15.70 -2.28
N ARG A 145 18.59 14.72 -2.10
CA ARG A 145 19.81 14.85 -1.28
C ARG A 145 20.73 16.01 -1.71
N LYS A 146 20.65 16.43 -2.97
CA LYS A 146 21.48 17.50 -3.55
C LYS A 146 20.81 18.87 -3.47
N LEU A 147 19.57 18.96 -2.99
CA LEU A 147 18.87 20.23 -2.88
C LEU A 147 19.40 21.07 -1.72
N PRO A 148 19.31 22.41 -1.81
CA PRO A 148 19.59 23.27 -0.68
C PRO A 148 18.76 22.86 0.55
N ASN A 149 19.39 22.88 1.72
CA ASN A 149 18.80 22.50 3.01
C ASN A 149 18.47 21.01 3.18
N ALA A 150 18.92 20.12 2.28
CA ALA A 150 18.76 18.67 2.44
C ALA A 150 19.77 18.04 3.42
N ASP A 151 20.82 18.78 3.79
CA ASP A 151 21.97 18.25 4.54
C ASP A 151 21.59 17.60 5.87
N ALA A 152 20.63 18.18 6.60
CA ALA A 152 20.15 17.66 7.89
C ALA A 152 19.43 16.30 7.77
N PHE A 153 19.09 15.86 6.56
CA PHE A 153 18.35 14.63 6.30
C PHE A 153 19.20 13.59 5.54
N ASN A 154 20.45 13.91 5.23
CA ASN A 154 21.29 13.11 4.35
C ASN A 154 21.88 11.87 5.03
N GLU A 155 22.03 11.89 6.34
CA GLU A 155 22.54 10.80 7.17
C GLU A 155 21.71 10.70 8.45
N PRO A 156 21.78 9.58 9.20
CA PRO A 156 21.10 9.45 10.48
C PRO A 156 21.46 10.61 11.41
N VAL A 157 20.47 11.11 12.17
CA VAL A 157 20.71 12.16 13.16
C VAL A 157 21.70 11.65 14.21
N ASP A 158 22.85 12.31 14.33
CA ASP A 158 23.82 12.08 15.39
C ASP A 158 23.35 12.75 16.69
N TRP A 159 22.28 12.21 17.26
CA TRP A 159 21.64 12.76 18.45
C TRP A 159 22.57 12.71 19.68
N GLU A 160 23.48 11.74 19.76
CA GLU A 160 24.53 11.70 20.80
C GLU A 160 25.53 12.85 20.64
N GLY A 161 26.08 13.04 19.44
CA GLY A 161 27.02 14.12 19.16
C GLY A 161 26.40 15.52 19.31
N LEU A 162 25.10 15.64 19.01
CA LEU A 162 24.31 16.86 19.17
C LEU A 162 23.76 17.06 20.59
N LYS A 163 23.93 16.08 21.49
CA LYS A 163 23.40 16.08 22.87
C LYS A 163 21.88 16.28 22.94
N LEU A 164 21.19 15.57 22.06
CA LEU A 164 19.74 15.51 22.00
C LEU A 164 19.25 14.32 22.82
N ASP A 165 19.31 14.46 24.15
CA ASP A 165 19.08 13.34 25.09
C ASP A 165 17.66 12.76 25.01
N ASP A 166 16.69 13.54 24.52
CA ASP A 166 15.28 13.16 24.36
C ASP A 166 14.92 12.68 22.95
N TYR A 167 15.88 12.64 22.02
CA TYR A 167 15.57 12.41 20.60
C TYR A 167 14.87 11.06 20.37
N LEU A 168 15.36 9.98 20.98
CA LEU A 168 14.76 8.65 20.86
C LEU A 168 13.50 8.47 21.73
N ASP A 169 13.28 9.37 22.70
CA ASP A 169 12.04 9.44 23.45
C ASP A 169 10.90 10.03 22.62
N VAL A 170 11.21 10.96 21.72
CA VAL A 170 10.26 11.56 20.79
C VAL A 170 10.15 10.75 19.49
N ILE A 171 11.29 10.43 18.86
CA ILE A 171 11.37 9.80 17.54
C ILE A 171 11.61 8.30 17.68
N LYS A 172 10.54 7.52 17.45
CA LYS A 172 10.55 6.07 17.63
C LYS A 172 11.15 5.28 16.47
N GLU A 173 11.06 5.83 15.27
CA GLU A 173 11.56 5.18 14.06
C GLU A 173 12.42 6.18 13.28
N PRO A 174 13.70 6.38 13.64
CA PRO A 174 14.60 7.26 12.90
C PRO A 174 14.73 6.82 11.43
N MET A 175 14.76 7.80 10.52
CA MET A 175 14.95 7.58 9.09
C MET A 175 15.67 8.76 8.46
N ASP A 176 16.46 8.48 7.42
CA ASP A 176 17.23 9.47 6.68
C ASP A 176 17.38 9.04 5.20
N LEU A 177 17.68 10.01 4.34
CA LEU A 177 17.81 9.80 2.90
C LEU A 177 18.97 8.86 2.53
N GLY A 178 20.05 8.87 3.31
CA GLY A 178 21.19 7.98 3.12
C GLY A 178 20.82 6.52 3.35
N THR A 179 20.05 6.25 4.41
CA THR A 179 19.53 4.91 4.73
C THR A 179 18.58 4.40 3.66
N ILE A 180 17.67 5.24 3.15
CA ILE A 180 16.79 4.89 2.04
C ILE A 180 17.61 4.50 0.79
N LEU A 181 18.65 5.25 0.44
CA LEU A 181 19.51 4.91 -0.69
C LEU A 181 20.25 3.58 -0.48
N ARG A 182 20.82 3.35 0.72
CA ARG A 182 21.47 2.08 1.06
C ARG A 182 20.50 0.89 0.93
N ARG A 183 19.25 1.05 1.37
CA ARG A 183 18.18 0.05 1.25
C ARG A 183 17.80 -0.22 -0.21
N LEU A 184 17.72 0.83 -1.04
CA LEU A 184 17.51 0.72 -2.49
C LEU A 184 18.68 0.02 -3.20
N ASP A 185 19.92 0.32 -2.80
CA ASP A 185 21.12 -0.36 -3.32
C ASP A 185 21.15 -1.85 -2.98
N GLY A 186 20.64 -2.23 -1.80
CA GLY A 186 20.54 -3.63 -1.36
C GLY A 186 19.49 -4.47 -2.08
N GLY A 187 18.57 -3.85 -2.83
CA GLY A 187 17.62 -4.51 -3.76
C GLY A 187 16.53 -5.39 -3.16
N SER A 188 16.61 -5.75 -1.88
CA SER A 188 15.66 -6.67 -1.20
C SER A 188 14.75 -6.00 -0.18
N HIS A 189 15.08 -4.78 0.25
CA HIS A 189 14.34 -4.10 1.31
C HIS A 189 13.02 -3.50 0.83
N TYR A 190 13.03 -2.88 -0.35
CA TYR A 190 11.83 -2.27 -0.93
C TYR A 190 11.24 -3.19 -1.98
N SER A 191 9.98 -3.53 -1.78
CA SER A 191 9.19 -4.26 -2.76
C SER A 191 8.40 -3.34 -3.69
N SER A 192 8.36 -2.02 -3.48
CA SER A 192 7.50 -1.11 -4.28
C SER A 192 7.96 0.34 -4.15
N VAL A 193 7.57 1.20 -5.10
CA VAL A 193 7.80 2.66 -5.01
C VAL A 193 7.10 3.23 -3.77
N ASP A 194 5.91 2.73 -3.46
CA ASP A 194 5.15 3.10 -2.26
C ASP A 194 5.93 2.83 -0.96
N ALA A 195 6.65 1.71 -0.89
CA ALA A 195 7.48 1.40 0.28
C ALA A 195 8.66 2.37 0.44
N VAL A 196 9.25 2.81 -0.67
CA VAL A 196 10.28 3.87 -0.66
C VAL A 196 9.69 5.19 -0.19
N TYR A 197 8.49 5.53 -0.69
CA TYR A 197 7.81 6.77 -0.36
C TYR A 197 7.40 6.85 1.12
N ASN A 198 6.97 5.74 1.72
CA ASN A 198 6.63 5.68 3.15
C ASN A 198 7.84 5.98 4.05
N ASP A 199 9.03 5.45 3.73
CA ASP A 199 10.25 5.80 4.46
C ASP A 199 10.65 7.26 4.22
N LEU A 200 10.44 7.78 3.00
CA LEU A 200 10.72 9.17 2.68
C LEU A 200 9.81 10.12 3.49
N GLU A 201 8.53 9.79 3.63
CA GLU A 201 7.57 10.53 4.44
C GLU A 201 7.94 10.50 5.94
N LEU A 202 8.47 9.37 6.41
CA LEU A 202 8.95 9.22 7.79
C LEU A 202 10.11 10.19 8.09
N VAL A 203 11.03 10.43 7.14
CA VAL A 203 12.10 11.44 7.29
C VAL A 203 11.50 12.81 7.62
N TRP A 204 10.51 13.25 6.85
CA TRP A 204 9.92 14.58 7.00
C TRP A 204 9.09 14.68 8.26
N ARG A 205 8.25 13.67 8.53
CA ARG A 205 7.39 13.64 9.71
C ARG A 205 8.21 13.66 11.00
N ASN A 206 9.29 12.89 11.08
CA ASN A 206 10.17 12.90 12.25
C ASN A 206 10.83 14.26 12.44
N ALA A 207 11.31 14.88 11.35
CA ALA A 207 11.91 16.19 11.42
C ALA A 207 10.92 17.26 11.91
N MET A 208 9.70 17.29 11.38
CA MET A 208 8.67 18.25 11.81
C MET A 208 8.14 17.97 13.22
N MET A 209 8.13 16.69 13.66
CA MET A 209 7.74 16.31 15.01
C MET A 209 8.76 16.75 16.07
N TYR A 210 10.06 16.57 15.79
CA TYR A 210 11.11 16.89 16.75
C TYR A 210 11.46 18.39 16.77
N ASN A 211 11.47 19.02 15.60
CA ASN A 211 11.93 20.41 15.47
C ASN A 211 10.76 21.38 15.58
N MET A 212 10.97 22.44 16.34
CA MET A 212 9.98 23.52 16.52
C MET A 212 9.51 24.08 15.17
N GLU A 213 8.20 24.31 15.04
CA GLU A 213 7.62 24.94 13.86
C GLU A 213 8.28 26.29 13.55
N GLY A 214 8.52 26.56 12.27
CA GLY A 214 9.24 27.75 11.80
C GLY A 214 10.77 27.68 11.95
N SER A 215 11.33 26.69 12.64
CA SER A 215 12.78 26.46 12.65
C SER A 215 13.31 26.10 11.26
N ALA A 216 14.61 26.30 11.04
CA ALA A 216 15.23 26.04 9.75
C ALA A 216 15.06 24.58 9.28
N VAL A 217 15.18 23.61 10.20
CA VAL A 217 15.03 22.17 9.90
C VAL A 217 13.56 21.83 9.64
N HIS A 218 12.63 22.37 10.44
CA HIS A 218 11.19 22.18 10.22
C HIS A 218 10.77 22.71 8.84
N GLU A 219 11.16 23.94 8.50
CA GLU A 219 10.82 24.54 7.20
C GLU A 219 11.51 23.85 6.02
N ALA A 220 12.72 23.31 6.21
CA ALA A 220 13.38 22.50 5.20
C ALA A 220 12.63 21.19 4.96
N ALA A 221 12.23 20.48 6.03
CA ALA A 221 11.45 19.25 5.94
C ALA A 221 10.13 19.47 5.22
N ARG A 222 9.38 20.52 5.58
CA ARG A 222 8.11 20.88 4.93
C ARG A 222 8.26 21.13 3.43
N LYS A 223 9.28 21.89 3.02
CA LYS A 223 9.55 22.18 1.60
C LYS A 223 9.95 20.94 0.81
N LEU A 224 10.83 20.11 1.37
CA LEU A 224 11.28 18.88 0.72
C LEU A 224 10.16 17.84 0.64
N LYS A 225 9.27 17.77 1.65
CA LYS A 225 8.05 16.96 1.64
C LYS A 225 7.15 17.29 0.45
N THR A 226 6.78 18.56 0.27
CA THR A 226 5.93 18.99 -0.85
C THR A 226 6.54 18.66 -2.21
N LEU A 227 7.87 18.80 -2.35
CA LEU A 227 8.56 18.44 -3.59
C LEU A 227 8.58 16.91 -3.81
N ALA A 228 8.85 16.13 -2.75
CA ALA A 228 8.86 14.68 -2.78
C ALA A 228 7.49 14.12 -3.16
N GLU A 229 6.42 14.61 -2.51
CA GLU A 229 5.02 14.30 -2.82
C GLU A 229 4.71 14.44 -4.31
N LYS A 230 5.06 15.59 -4.89
CA LYS A 230 4.83 15.86 -6.32
C LYS A 230 5.57 14.88 -7.22
N ARG A 231 6.83 14.56 -6.91
CA ARG A 231 7.65 13.69 -7.76
C ARG A 231 7.26 12.21 -7.64
N PHE A 232 6.91 11.78 -6.42
CA PHE A 232 6.49 10.42 -6.17
C PHE A 232 5.04 10.16 -6.60
N SER A 233 4.15 11.15 -6.58
CA SER A 233 2.77 10.95 -7.09
C SER A 233 2.77 10.59 -8.59
N ASP A 234 3.60 11.26 -9.39
CA ASP A 234 3.78 10.93 -10.81
C ASP A 234 4.36 9.52 -10.98
N LEU A 235 5.39 9.16 -10.22
CA LEU A 235 6.04 7.85 -10.30
C LEU A 235 5.13 6.71 -9.82
N LEU A 236 4.33 6.94 -8.77
CA LEU A 236 3.33 6.00 -8.28
C LEU A 236 2.25 5.77 -9.33
N ARG A 237 1.78 6.84 -10.00
CA ARG A 237 0.83 6.72 -11.11
C ARG A 237 1.42 5.93 -12.29
N GLU A 238 2.66 6.22 -12.69
CA GLU A 238 3.35 5.52 -13.79
C GLU A 238 3.62 4.03 -13.47
N SER A 239 3.92 3.71 -12.22
CA SER A 239 4.15 2.33 -11.77
C SER A 239 2.87 1.51 -11.57
N GLY A 240 1.69 2.13 -11.69
CA GLY A 240 0.40 1.49 -11.38
C GLY A 240 0.14 1.32 -9.88
N GLU A 241 1.09 1.72 -9.02
CA GLU A 241 0.97 1.69 -7.56
C GLU A 241 0.11 2.84 -7.01
N GLY A 242 -0.07 3.92 -7.79
CA GLY A 242 -0.86 5.09 -7.42
C GLY A 242 -2.35 4.81 -7.21
N GLY A 243 -2.84 3.65 -7.66
CA GLY A 243 -4.23 3.24 -7.55
C GLY A 243 -4.72 2.88 -6.14
N ALA A 244 -3.86 2.88 -5.11
CA ALA A 244 -4.27 2.68 -3.71
C ALA A 244 -4.30 4.00 -2.90
N LEU A 245 -3.39 4.93 -3.22
CA LEU A 245 -3.34 6.26 -2.58
C LEU A 245 -4.24 7.30 -3.25
N ASP A 246 -4.46 7.23 -4.56
CA ASP A 246 -5.29 8.20 -5.33
C ASP A 246 -6.77 7.76 -5.46
N ALA A 247 -7.09 6.47 -5.30
CA ALA A 247 -8.48 6.00 -5.41
C ALA A 247 -9.29 6.15 -4.10
N SER A 248 -8.61 6.19 -2.95
CA SER A 248 -9.23 6.37 -1.62
C SER A 248 -9.09 7.80 -1.08
N ARG A 249 -8.13 8.57 -1.61
CA ARG A 249 -7.99 9.98 -1.28
C ARG A 249 -8.98 10.76 -2.15
N PRO A 250 -9.99 11.40 -1.56
CA PRO A 250 -10.84 12.30 -2.31
C PRO A 250 -9.98 13.36 -3.01
N LYS A 251 -10.29 13.65 -4.28
CA LYS A 251 -9.64 14.75 -5.02
C LYS A 251 -10.13 16.12 -4.56
N GLU A 252 -11.30 16.14 -3.93
CA GLU A 252 -11.96 17.32 -3.38
C GLU A 252 -12.81 16.88 -2.18
N ILE A 253 -12.79 17.68 -1.09
CA ILE A 253 -13.61 17.39 0.09
C ILE A 253 -15.00 17.97 -0.12
N THR A 254 -15.98 17.10 -0.40
CA THR A 254 -17.37 17.53 -0.60
C THR A 254 -18.09 17.75 0.73
N PHE A 255 -19.21 18.48 0.69
CA PHE A 255 -20.08 18.67 1.85
C PHE A 255 -20.58 17.33 2.43
N GLU A 256 -20.94 16.37 1.56
CA GLU A 256 -21.38 15.03 1.98
C GLU A 256 -20.32 14.29 2.78
N MET A 257 -19.04 14.44 2.39
CA MET A 257 -17.93 13.83 3.12
C MET A 257 -17.72 14.47 4.49
N LYS A 258 -17.81 15.81 4.58
CA LYS A 258 -17.73 16.54 5.85
C LYS A 258 -18.85 16.12 6.80
N LEU A 259 -20.07 16.00 6.27
CA LEU A 259 -21.22 15.53 7.05
C LEU A 259 -21.00 14.11 7.57
N ALA A 260 -20.58 13.19 6.71
CA ALA A 260 -20.29 11.80 7.10
C ALA A 260 -19.15 11.69 8.14
N LEU A 261 -18.15 12.58 8.07
CA LEU A 261 -17.07 12.67 9.04
C LEU A 261 -17.60 13.03 10.44
N VAL A 262 -18.42 14.08 10.52
CA VAL A 262 -19.03 14.55 11.77
C VAL A 262 -19.94 13.48 12.37
N GLU A 263 -20.79 12.85 11.56
CA GLU A 263 -21.65 11.75 12.00
C GLU A 263 -20.84 10.58 12.55
N SER A 264 -19.76 10.20 11.87
CA SER A 264 -18.88 9.12 12.32
C SER A 264 -18.09 9.49 13.58
N ALA A 265 -17.70 10.76 13.74
CA ALA A 265 -17.03 11.25 14.93
C ALA A 265 -17.93 11.16 16.17
N ASN A 266 -19.23 11.43 16.02
CA ASN A 266 -20.21 11.31 17.10
C ASN A 266 -20.38 9.87 17.60
N GLU A 267 -19.97 8.88 16.82
CA GLU A 267 -19.95 7.50 17.28
C GLU A 267 -18.75 7.18 18.17
N LEU A 268 -17.67 7.99 18.19
CA LEU A 268 -16.43 7.68 18.91
C LEU A 268 -16.56 7.78 20.44
N THR A 269 -15.67 7.07 21.14
CA THR A 269 -15.49 7.24 22.59
C THR A 269 -14.64 8.47 22.91
N SER A 270 -14.71 8.98 24.15
CA SER A 270 -13.90 10.13 24.59
C SER A 270 -12.39 9.92 24.40
N LYS A 271 -11.90 8.69 24.58
CA LYS A 271 -10.48 8.35 24.34
C LYS A 271 -10.12 8.40 22.85
N GLU A 272 -11.02 7.99 21.98
CA GLU A 272 -10.80 8.01 20.53
C GLU A 272 -10.88 9.45 19.99
N LEU A 273 -11.80 10.26 20.52
CA LEU A 273 -11.90 11.70 20.23
C LEU A 273 -10.62 12.46 20.58
N TYR A 274 -9.92 12.09 21.65
CA TYR A 274 -8.59 12.66 21.93
C TYR A 274 -7.60 12.43 20.79
N GLY A 275 -7.66 11.28 20.12
CA GLY A 275 -6.85 11.02 18.94
C GLY A 275 -7.25 11.86 17.73
N VAL A 276 -8.55 12.15 17.55
CA VAL A 276 -9.01 13.11 16.52
C VAL A 276 -8.47 14.50 16.80
N VAL A 277 -8.62 14.99 18.04
CA VAL A 277 -8.09 16.29 18.47
C VAL A 277 -6.58 16.34 18.23
N TYR A 278 -5.84 15.31 18.64
CA TYR A 278 -4.39 15.23 18.42
C TYR A 278 -4.04 15.34 16.93
N ILE A 279 -4.71 14.60 16.05
CA ILE A 279 -4.47 14.67 14.60
C ILE A 279 -4.75 16.08 14.07
N VAL A 280 -5.86 16.70 14.46
CA VAL A 280 -6.22 18.05 14.03
C VAL A 280 -5.22 19.08 14.56
N THR A 281 -4.82 19.01 15.83
CA THR A 281 -3.81 19.91 16.40
C THR A 281 -2.48 19.85 15.66
N GLN A 282 -2.08 18.66 15.21
CA GLN A 282 -0.80 18.47 14.52
C GLN A 282 -0.84 18.82 13.02
N ASN A 283 -2.02 18.80 12.38
CA ASN A 283 -2.13 18.88 10.92
C ASN A 283 -3.03 20.01 10.39
N SER A 284 -3.86 20.62 11.24
CA SER A 284 -4.73 21.76 10.93
C SER A 284 -5.12 22.50 12.22
N PRO A 285 -4.15 23.14 12.93
CA PRO A 285 -4.41 23.76 14.22
C PRO A 285 -5.39 24.93 14.16
N THR A 286 -5.52 25.59 13.00
CA THR A 286 -6.46 26.69 12.78
C THR A 286 -7.92 26.26 12.81
N ALA A 287 -8.20 24.97 12.63
CA ALA A 287 -9.54 24.41 12.73
C ALA A 287 -10.02 24.22 14.19
N ILE A 288 -9.17 24.51 15.19
CA ILE A 288 -9.54 24.38 16.60
C ILE A 288 -9.99 25.74 17.14
N ALA A 289 -11.26 25.81 17.57
CA ALA A 289 -11.77 26.91 18.37
C ALA A 289 -11.73 26.52 19.86
N SER A 290 -11.10 27.36 20.68
CA SER A 290 -11.13 27.19 22.13
C SER A 290 -12.36 27.91 22.69
N THR A 291 -13.32 27.15 23.21
CA THR A 291 -14.58 27.69 23.76
C THR A 291 -14.64 27.71 25.29
N GLY A 292 -13.56 27.32 25.97
CA GLY A 292 -13.45 27.32 27.43
C GLY A 292 -12.41 26.31 27.93
N GLU A 293 -12.21 26.22 29.25
CA GLU A 293 -11.17 25.39 29.87
C GLU A 293 -11.41 23.86 29.73
N GLU A 294 -12.60 23.41 29.30
CA GLU A 294 -12.96 21.98 29.30
C GLU A 294 -13.47 21.43 27.95
N GLU A 295 -13.65 22.25 26.91
CA GLU A 295 -14.19 21.81 25.61
C GLU A 295 -13.32 22.26 24.43
N VAL A 296 -13.08 21.34 23.50
CA VAL A 296 -12.35 21.59 22.24
C VAL A 296 -13.35 21.50 21.11
N GLU A 297 -13.60 22.62 20.44
CA GLU A 297 -14.44 22.67 19.24
C GLU A 297 -13.56 22.57 17.99
N ILE A 298 -13.93 21.68 17.07
CA ILE A 298 -13.24 21.51 15.79
C ILE A 298 -14.18 21.97 14.68
N ASP A 299 -13.79 23.03 13.98
CA ASP A 299 -14.47 23.51 12.79
C ASP A 299 -14.06 22.65 11.58
N VAL A 300 -14.94 21.74 11.21
CA VAL A 300 -14.73 20.81 10.08
C VAL A 300 -14.66 21.55 8.74
N ASP A 301 -15.22 22.75 8.64
CA ASP A 301 -15.19 23.51 7.39
C ASP A 301 -13.83 24.12 7.09
N THR A 302 -13.05 24.40 8.13
CA THR A 302 -11.70 24.96 8.04
C THR A 302 -10.59 23.91 8.08
N LEU A 303 -10.94 22.61 8.19
CA LEU A 303 -9.96 21.53 8.10
C LEU A 303 -9.26 21.48 6.75
N ASP A 304 -7.94 21.49 6.79
CA ASP A 304 -7.06 21.25 5.66
C ASP A 304 -7.35 19.88 5.03
N HIS A 305 -7.18 19.78 3.70
CA HIS A 305 -7.46 18.55 2.96
C HIS A 305 -6.73 17.32 3.54
N ASP A 306 -5.48 17.49 3.97
CA ASP A 306 -4.67 16.38 4.50
C ASP A 306 -5.07 16.00 5.91
N ALA A 307 -5.38 16.98 6.74
CA ALA A 307 -5.94 16.76 8.07
C ALA A 307 -7.28 16.02 7.98
N PHE A 308 -8.16 16.43 7.05
CA PHE A 308 -9.44 15.77 6.81
C PHE A 308 -9.25 14.28 6.48
N VAL A 309 -8.35 13.96 5.54
CA VAL A 309 -8.10 12.57 5.11
C VAL A 309 -7.51 11.72 6.25
N LEU A 310 -6.63 12.31 7.07
CA LEU A 310 -6.05 11.63 8.23
C LEU A 310 -7.10 11.37 9.32
N VAL A 311 -7.94 12.36 9.62
CA VAL A 311 -9.02 12.24 10.61
C VAL A 311 -10.06 11.22 10.15
N ASP A 312 -10.50 11.28 8.90
CA ASP A 312 -11.47 10.34 8.31
C ASP A 312 -10.98 8.89 8.40
N ARG A 313 -9.72 8.66 8.03
CA ARG A 313 -9.10 7.34 8.13
C ARG A 313 -9.05 6.85 9.57
N TYR A 314 -8.59 7.70 10.49
CA TYR A 314 -8.49 7.35 11.91
C TYR A 314 -9.86 6.99 12.53
N ILE A 315 -10.90 7.79 12.23
CA ILE A 315 -12.26 7.53 12.70
C ILE A 315 -12.77 6.19 12.16
N LYS A 316 -12.61 5.95 10.85
CA LYS A 316 -12.99 4.68 10.22
C LYS A 316 -12.29 3.48 10.85
N ASP A 317 -11.00 3.60 11.15
CA ASP A 317 -10.22 2.55 11.82
C ASP A 317 -10.72 2.28 13.24
N CYS A 318 -11.04 3.32 14.01
CA CYS A 318 -11.60 3.18 15.36
C CYS A 318 -12.94 2.44 15.33
N LEU A 319 -13.86 2.89 14.47
CA LEU A 319 -15.17 2.27 14.32
C LEU A 319 -15.09 0.83 13.80
N ALA A 320 -14.19 0.55 12.86
CA ALA A 320 -13.93 -0.81 12.38
C ALA A 320 -13.41 -1.71 13.51
N LYS A 321 -12.42 -1.26 14.29
CA LYS A 321 -11.89 -2.00 15.46
C LYS A 321 -12.98 -2.26 16.51
N ARG A 322 -13.93 -1.35 16.67
CA ARG A 322 -15.02 -1.47 17.65
C ARG A 322 -16.13 -2.41 17.18
N LYS A 323 -16.47 -2.39 15.89
CA LYS A 323 -17.34 -3.39 15.26
C LYS A 323 -16.73 -4.79 15.37
N LEU A 324 -15.40 -4.90 15.34
CA LEU A 324 -14.69 -6.17 15.58
C LEU A 324 -14.75 -6.61 17.05
N LYS A 325 -14.64 -5.69 18.03
CA LYS A 325 -14.76 -5.99 19.47
C LYS A 325 -16.19 -6.32 19.93
N LYS A 326 -17.23 -5.71 19.35
CA LYS A 326 -18.64 -6.04 19.66
C LYS A 326 -19.09 -7.38 19.05
N ARG A 327 -18.31 -7.94 18.13
CA ARG A 327 -18.56 -9.22 17.44
C ARG A 327 -17.63 -10.35 17.94
N ALA A 328 -16.84 -10.09 18.98
CA ALA A 328 -15.99 -11.03 19.69
C ALA A 328 -16.61 -11.31 21.05
#